data_AF-A0A835X9F4-F1
#
_entry.id   AF-A0A835X9F4-F1
#
_cell.length_a   1.000
_cell.length_b   1.000
_cell.length_c   1.000
_cell.angle_alpha   90.00
_cell.angle_beta   90.00
_cell.angle_gamma   90.00
#
_symmetry.space_group_name_H-M   'P 1'
#
loop_
_entity.id
_entity.type
_entity.pdbx_description
1 polymer ?
#
loop_
_entity_poly.entity_id
_entity_poly.type
_entity_poly.pdbx_seq_one_letter_code
_entity_poly.pdbx_strand_id
1 'polypeptide(L)'
;MSKFSREIEVSGHLIDSLILTKIFDVIMDLNGEFQVLEINIGKKKKDTSYAKLLVQAKNQKQLDQILEYVYRLGATAKLQKEVKLKKAPKNMLMPENFYSTTNNHTQIFYKKRWINVENMMMDKCIVVSSKGAKCVPIRDVKKGDKIVVGETGVKIIPPERPREGMNVFEFMGSSSSSERPTQHIAKRVAEDIYKTKKAGGKIIIVGGP
;
A
#
# COMPACT_ATOMS: atom_id res chain seq x y z
N MET A 1 27.98 3.02 -14.96
CA MET A 1 26.56 2.70 -14.67
C MET A 1 26.52 1.37 -13.95
N SER A 2 26.07 1.33 -12.69
CA SER A 2 26.00 0.08 -11.94
C SER A 2 25.08 -0.90 -12.67
N LYS A 3 25.52 -2.16 -12.78
CA LYS A 3 24.86 -3.20 -13.58
C LYS A 3 23.43 -3.53 -13.08
N PHE A 4 23.08 -3.08 -11.88
CA PHE A 4 21.81 -3.34 -11.20
C PHE A 4 21.17 -2.02 -10.76
N SER A 5 20.36 -1.44 -11.65
CA SER A 5 19.61 -0.22 -11.38
C SER A 5 18.20 -0.27 -11.96
N ARG A 6 17.28 0.48 -11.34
CA ARG A 6 15.87 0.56 -11.79
C ARG A 6 15.31 1.96 -11.54
N GLU A 7 14.68 2.53 -12.56
CA GLU A 7 13.88 3.75 -12.42
C GLU A 7 12.51 3.44 -11.82
N ILE A 8 12.15 4.20 -10.78
CA ILE A 8 10.85 4.17 -10.12
C ILE A 8 10.22 5.57 -10.11
N GLU A 9 8.90 5.60 -10.07
CA GLU A 9 8.08 6.81 -10.05
C GLU A 9 7.06 6.69 -8.92
N VAL A 10 6.91 7.76 -8.14
CA VAL A 10 5.96 7.83 -7.04
C VAL A 10 5.18 9.14 -7.16
N SER A 11 3.86 9.06 -6.97
CA SER A 11 2.94 10.21 -7.07
C SER A 11 1.96 10.20 -5.92
N GLY A 12 1.66 11.38 -5.37
CA GLY A 12 0.74 11.56 -4.25
C GLY A 12 1.21 12.68 -3.33
N HIS A 13 0.76 12.69 -2.08
CA HIS A 13 1.23 13.65 -1.07
C HIS A 13 2.57 13.21 -0.47
N LEU A 14 3.62 13.25 -1.30
CA LEU A 14 4.92 12.63 -1.03
C LEU A 14 5.61 13.18 0.23
N ILE A 15 5.52 14.50 0.44
CA ILE A 15 6.16 15.21 1.56
C ILE A 15 5.32 15.05 2.82
N ASP A 16 4.05 15.47 2.78
CA ASP A 16 3.13 15.43 3.94
C ASP A 16 2.97 14.01 4.53
N SER A 17 2.91 12.99 3.67
CA SER A 17 2.73 11.60 4.13
C SER A 17 4.06 10.90 4.46
N LEU A 18 5.19 11.62 4.36
CA LEU A 18 6.56 11.09 4.51
C LEU A 18 6.83 9.86 3.63
N ILE A 19 6.13 9.74 2.49
CA ILE A 19 6.29 8.59 1.58
C ILE A 19 7.70 8.63 1.00
N LEU A 20 8.16 9.81 0.57
CA LEU A 20 9.49 9.95 -0.01
C LEU A 20 10.59 9.65 1.01
N THR A 21 10.44 10.13 2.25
CA THR A 21 11.36 9.84 3.36
C THR A 21 11.44 8.34 3.62
N LYS A 22 10.29 7.66 3.77
CA LYS A 22 10.25 6.20 3.97
C LYS A 22 10.89 5.42 2.83
N ILE A 23 10.72 5.88 1.58
CA ILE A 23 11.37 5.26 0.42
C ILE A 23 12.89 5.38 0.54
N PHE A 24 13.41 6.56 0.91
CA PHE A 24 14.85 6.73 1.12
C PHE A 24 15.36 5.88 2.28
N ASP A 25 14.65 5.84 3.41
CA ASP A 25 15.02 5.03 4.58
C ASP A 25 15.13 3.54 4.18
N VAL A 26 14.12 3.00 3.50
CA VAL A 26 14.14 1.60 3.01
C VAL A 26 15.33 1.32 2.09
N ILE A 27 15.65 2.25 1.18
CA ILE A 27 16.78 2.07 0.27
C ILE A 27 18.10 2.07 1.06
N MET A 28 18.27 2.98 2.02
CA MET A 28 19.47 3.08 2.85
C MET A 28 19.62 1.89 3.81
N ASP A 29 18.54 1.47 4.48
CA ASP A 29 18.52 0.32 5.41
C ASP A 29 18.95 -0.99 4.72
N LEU A 30 18.60 -1.13 3.44
CA LEU A 30 18.98 -2.27 2.62
C LEU A 30 20.33 -2.06 1.90
N ASN A 31 21.13 -1.05 2.28
CA ASN A 31 22.42 -0.71 1.68
C ASN A 31 22.36 -0.49 0.15
N GLY A 32 21.25 0.07 -0.33
CA GLY A 32 21.09 0.55 -1.70
C GLY A 32 21.49 2.02 -1.83
N GLU A 33 21.67 2.46 -3.07
CA GLU A 33 21.89 3.86 -3.43
C GLU A 33 20.70 4.38 -4.24
N PHE A 34 20.45 5.69 -4.16
CA PHE A 34 19.42 6.33 -4.97
C PHE A 34 19.91 7.63 -5.59
N GLN A 35 19.38 7.95 -6.76
CA GLN A 35 19.57 9.24 -7.42
C GLN A 35 18.19 9.82 -7.74
N VAL A 36 17.95 11.06 -7.32
CA VAL A 36 16.74 11.79 -7.71
C VAL A 36 16.91 12.30 -9.13
N LEU A 37 16.08 11.82 -10.05
CA LEU A 37 16.11 12.22 -11.46
C LEU A 37 15.19 13.41 -11.72
N GLU A 38 14.03 13.42 -11.09
CA GLU A 38 13.02 14.48 -11.23
C GLU A 38 12.21 14.58 -9.95
N ILE A 39 11.89 15.80 -9.52
CA ILE A 39 10.98 16.04 -8.42
C ILE A 39 10.11 17.27 -8.73
N ASN A 40 8.80 17.07 -8.67
CA ASN A 40 7.81 18.13 -8.83
C ASN A 40 6.99 18.19 -7.53
N ILE A 41 7.17 19.27 -6.78
CA ILE A 41 6.49 19.47 -5.49
C ILE A 41 5.22 20.26 -5.73
N GLY A 42 4.08 19.73 -5.26
CA GLY A 42 2.81 20.44 -5.26
C GLY A 42 2.90 21.76 -4.50
N LYS A 43 2.37 22.86 -5.06
CA LYS A 43 2.53 24.21 -4.48
C LYS A 43 1.49 24.50 -3.41
N LYS A 44 0.30 23.91 -3.53
CA LYS A 44 -0.81 24.06 -2.57
C LYS A 44 -1.03 22.76 -1.81
N LYS A 45 -1.69 22.87 -0.66
CA LYS A 45 -2.01 21.74 0.23
C LYS A 45 -2.65 20.55 -0.53
N LYS A 46 -3.58 20.80 -1.45
CA LYS A 46 -4.26 19.72 -2.19
C LYS A 46 -3.51 19.21 -3.43
N ASP A 47 -2.40 19.84 -3.78
CA ASP A 47 -1.66 19.45 -4.98
C ASP A 47 -0.86 18.18 -4.70
N THR A 48 -0.87 17.25 -5.65
CA THR A 48 -0.04 16.04 -5.58
C THR A 48 1.39 16.35 -6.00
N SER A 49 2.36 15.80 -5.29
CA SER A 49 3.76 15.80 -5.68
C SER A 49 4.09 14.55 -6.49
N TYR A 50 5.14 14.65 -7.30
CA TYR A 50 5.69 13.58 -8.11
C TYR A 50 7.21 13.52 -7.92
N ALA A 51 7.75 12.31 -7.82
CA ALA A 51 9.18 12.09 -7.76
C ALA A 51 9.56 10.87 -8.61
N LYS A 52 10.71 11.00 -9.28
CA LYS A 52 11.33 9.97 -10.10
C LYS A 52 12.73 9.70 -9.57
N LEU A 53 12.98 8.44 -9.24
CA LEU A 53 14.21 8.01 -8.60
C LEU A 53 14.85 6.89 -9.42
N LEU A 54 16.17 6.90 -9.51
CA LEU A 54 16.96 5.75 -9.95
C LEU A 54 17.47 5.03 -8.69
N VAL A 55 17.02 3.80 -8.46
CA VAL A 55 17.50 2.94 -7.38
C VAL A 55 18.62 2.06 -7.90
N GLN A 56 19.70 1.95 -7.15
CA GLN A 56 20.90 1.20 -7.49
C GLN A 56 21.25 0.23 -6.36
N ALA A 57 21.75 -0.95 -6.73
CA ALA A 57 22.16 -1.98 -5.76
C ALA A 57 23.44 -2.70 -6.22
N LYS A 58 24.05 -3.46 -5.32
CA LYS A 58 25.28 -4.23 -5.61
C LYS A 58 25.01 -5.47 -6.46
N ASN A 59 23.81 -6.05 -6.34
CA ASN A 59 23.39 -7.23 -7.10
C ASN A 59 21.87 -7.25 -7.35
N GLN A 60 21.41 -8.13 -8.24
CA GLN A 60 19.99 -8.22 -8.64
C GLN A 60 19.08 -8.63 -7.47
N LYS A 61 19.52 -9.54 -6.59
CA LYS A 61 18.72 -10.01 -5.45
C LYS A 61 18.42 -8.87 -4.47
N GLN A 62 19.42 -8.04 -4.19
CA GLN A 62 19.28 -6.85 -3.35
C GLN A 62 18.37 -5.81 -4.01
N LEU A 63 18.52 -5.59 -5.33
CA LEU A 63 17.65 -4.68 -6.08
C LEU A 63 16.19 -5.13 -6.00
N ASP A 64 15.91 -6.40 -6.22
CA ASP A 64 14.55 -6.95 -6.18
C ASP A 64 13.94 -6.82 -4.78
N GLN A 65 14.74 -7.06 -3.74
CA GLN A 65 14.31 -6.86 -2.35
C GLN A 65 13.98 -5.40 -2.06
N ILE A 66 14.83 -4.45 -2.46
CA ILE A 66 14.56 -3.01 -2.28
C ILE A 66 13.28 -2.60 -3.01
N LEU A 67 13.14 -3.02 -4.27
CA LEU A 67 11.97 -2.68 -5.09
C LEU A 67 10.67 -3.22 -4.48
N GLU A 68 10.68 -4.41 -3.89
CA GLU A 68 9.52 -4.97 -3.18
C GLU A 68 9.02 -4.06 -2.05
N TYR A 69 9.92 -3.59 -1.19
CA TYR A 69 9.53 -2.66 -0.12
C TYR A 69 9.10 -1.30 -0.67
N VAL A 70 9.80 -0.78 -1.67
CA VAL A 70 9.50 0.54 -2.24
C VAL A 70 8.16 0.54 -3.00
N TYR A 71 7.80 -0.55 -3.68
CA TYR A 71 6.48 -0.70 -4.32
C TYR A 71 5.34 -0.78 -3.28
N ARG A 72 5.58 -1.38 -2.11
CA ARG A 72 4.62 -1.38 -1.00
C ARG A 72 4.34 0.03 -0.45
N LEU A 73 5.30 0.95 -0.59
CA LEU A 73 5.15 2.36 -0.24
C LEU A 73 4.44 3.19 -1.31
N GLY A 74 4.08 2.59 -2.45
CA GLY A 74 3.31 3.23 -3.52
C GLY A 74 4.14 3.71 -4.72
N ALA A 75 5.44 3.40 -4.76
CA ALA A 75 6.23 3.59 -5.96
C ALA A 75 5.81 2.61 -7.06
N THR A 76 6.09 2.96 -8.31
CA THR A 76 5.78 2.18 -9.51
C THR A 76 6.96 2.20 -10.46
N ALA A 77 7.09 1.21 -11.35
CA ALA A 77 8.14 1.25 -12.37
C ALA A 77 7.77 2.23 -13.50
N LYS A 78 8.75 2.99 -14.01
CA LYS A 78 8.59 3.90 -15.17
C LYS A 78 8.01 3.19 -16.40
N LEU A 79 8.53 1.99 -16.69
CA LEU A 79 7.93 1.11 -17.71
C LEU A 79 6.75 0.37 -17.08
N GLN A 80 5.56 0.93 -17.28
CA GLN A 80 4.30 0.30 -16.89
C GLN A 80 4.12 -1.01 -17.66
N LYS A 81 4.44 -2.12 -17.00
CA LYS A 81 4.24 -3.46 -17.50
C LYS A 81 2.89 -3.97 -17.01
N GLU A 82 2.16 -4.64 -17.89
CA GLU A 82 0.90 -5.27 -17.49
C GLU A 82 1.12 -6.31 -16.40
N VAL A 83 0.12 -6.44 -15.53
CA VAL A 83 0.11 -7.49 -14.51
C VAL A 83 0.27 -8.86 -15.13
N LYS A 84 1.11 -9.68 -14.52
CA LYS A 84 1.22 -11.09 -14.88
C LYS A 84 0.05 -11.83 -14.24
N LEU A 85 -0.61 -12.66 -15.04
CA LEU A 85 -1.75 -13.46 -14.59
C LEU A 85 -1.42 -14.95 -14.75
N LYS A 86 -1.64 -15.73 -13.68
CA LYS A 86 -1.64 -17.19 -13.75
C LYS A 86 -3.02 -17.72 -13.39
N LYS A 87 -3.40 -18.84 -14.01
CA LYS A 87 -4.64 -19.54 -13.68
C LYS A 87 -4.48 -20.29 -12.36
N ALA A 88 -5.49 -20.23 -11.50
CA ALA A 88 -5.57 -21.08 -10.31
C ALA A 88 -5.60 -22.56 -10.71
N PRO A 89 -4.69 -23.40 -10.19
CA PRO A 89 -4.59 -24.81 -10.58
C PRO A 89 -5.79 -25.66 -10.10
N LYS A 90 -6.36 -25.32 -8.93
CA LYS A 90 -7.49 -26.01 -8.30
C LYS A 90 -8.37 -25.00 -7.55
N ASN A 91 -9.55 -25.43 -7.12
CA ASN A 91 -10.36 -24.66 -6.19
C ASN A 91 -9.57 -24.45 -4.88
N MET A 92 -9.72 -23.28 -4.29
CA MET A 92 -9.07 -22.88 -3.04
C MET A 92 -7.53 -22.90 -3.09
N LEU A 93 -6.92 -22.86 -4.28
CA LEU A 93 -5.47 -22.90 -4.45
C LEU A 93 -4.99 -21.77 -5.36
N MET A 94 -4.15 -20.90 -4.80
CA MET A 94 -3.51 -19.80 -5.52
C MET A 94 -2.29 -20.31 -6.28
N PRO A 95 -1.94 -19.72 -7.44
CA PRO A 95 -0.71 -20.05 -8.14
C PRO A 95 0.52 -19.63 -7.33
N GLU A 96 1.65 -20.26 -7.61
CA GLU A 96 2.94 -19.81 -7.06
C GLU A 96 3.23 -18.34 -7.41
N ASN A 97 3.86 -17.64 -6.47
CA ASN A 97 4.21 -16.22 -6.59
C ASN A 97 3.00 -15.31 -6.79
N PHE A 98 1.83 -15.65 -6.21
CA PHE A 98 0.68 -14.75 -6.20
C PHE A 98 0.99 -13.47 -5.40
N TYR A 99 0.42 -12.35 -5.83
CA TYR A 99 0.53 -11.10 -5.08
C TYR A 99 -0.38 -11.16 -3.85
N SER A 100 0.22 -11.06 -2.65
CA SER A 100 -0.52 -10.95 -1.40
C SER A 100 -0.93 -9.50 -1.14
N THR A 101 -2.23 -9.26 -0.98
CA THR A 101 -2.78 -7.90 -0.82
C THR A 101 -2.49 -7.30 0.54
N THR A 102 -2.39 -5.98 0.57
CA THR A 102 -2.40 -5.18 1.82
C THR A 102 -3.83 -4.70 2.13
N ASN A 103 -4.01 -3.96 3.22
CA ASN A 103 -5.26 -3.27 3.54
C ASN A 103 -5.45 -1.94 2.78
N ASN A 104 -4.44 -1.47 2.04
CA ASN A 104 -4.48 -0.19 1.33
C ASN A 104 -5.22 -0.32 -0.01
N HIS A 105 -5.76 0.79 -0.52
CA HIS A 105 -6.33 0.83 -1.87
C HIS A 105 -5.28 0.41 -2.88
N THR A 106 -5.65 -0.46 -3.82
CA THR A 106 -4.72 -1.03 -4.80
C THR A 106 -5.30 -0.91 -6.21
N GLN A 107 -4.45 -0.56 -7.16
CA GLN A 107 -4.74 -0.55 -8.59
C GLN A 107 -3.85 -1.56 -9.31
N ILE A 108 -4.37 -2.12 -10.40
CA ILE A 108 -3.59 -2.98 -11.30
C ILE A 108 -3.58 -2.41 -12.72
N PHE A 109 -2.44 -2.51 -13.40
CA PHE A 109 -2.29 -2.13 -14.78
C PHE A 109 -2.61 -3.33 -15.68
N TYR A 110 -3.78 -3.31 -16.32
CA TYR A 110 -4.29 -4.41 -17.12
C TYR A 110 -5.02 -3.89 -18.37
N LYS A 111 -4.71 -4.44 -19.56
CA LYS A 111 -5.22 -3.94 -20.85
C LYS A 111 -4.94 -2.46 -21.07
N LYS A 112 -3.68 -2.05 -20.86
CA LYS A 112 -3.19 -0.66 -20.99
C LYS A 112 -3.94 0.39 -20.14
N ARG A 113 -4.61 -0.02 -19.06
CA ARG A 113 -5.30 0.89 -18.14
C ARG A 113 -5.14 0.48 -16.68
N TRP A 114 -5.16 1.47 -15.79
CA TRP A 114 -5.24 1.24 -14.35
C TRP A 114 -6.67 0.90 -13.96
N ILE A 115 -6.85 -0.21 -13.23
CA ILE A 115 -8.14 -0.69 -12.76
C ILE A 115 -8.06 -0.78 -11.23
N ASN A 116 -9.04 -0.20 -10.54
CA ASN A 116 -9.17 -0.33 -9.09
C ASN A 116 -9.50 -1.77 -8.71
N VAL A 117 -8.86 -2.27 -7.66
CA VAL A 117 -9.22 -3.55 -7.05
C VAL A 117 -10.32 -3.31 -6.03
N GLU A 118 -11.47 -3.98 -6.22
CA GLU A 118 -12.60 -3.89 -5.30
C GLU A 118 -12.41 -4.80 -4.07
N ASN A 119 -13.09 -4.46 -2.97
CA ASN A 119 -13.15 -5.22 -1.72
C ASN A 119 -11.78 -5.49 -1.07
N MET A 120 -10.89 -4.48 -1.11
CA MET A 120 -9.55 -4.59 -0.53
C MET A 120 -9.57 -5.06 0.93
N MET A 121 -8.71 -6.04 1.20
CA MET A 121 -8.44 -6.59 2.51
C MET A 121 -7.04 -7.20 2.47
N MET A 122 -6.33 -7.21 3.59
CA MET A 122 -5.02 -7.86 3.68
C MET A 122 -5.10 -9.37 3.52
N ASP A 123 -3.98 -9.99 3.15
CA ASP A 123 -3.75 -11.44 3.10
C ASP A 123 -4.68 -12.20 2.14
N LYS A 124 -4.94 -11.60 0.98
CA LYS A 124 -5.76 -12.18 -0.09
C LYS A 124 -5.05 -12.08 -1.44
N CYS A 125 -5.68 -12.64 -2.47
CA CYS A 125 -5.21 -12.52 -3.85
C CYS A 125 -6.09 -11.57 -4.66
N ILE A 126 -5.58 -11.14 -5.81
CA ILE A 126 -6.34 -10.33 -6.78
C ILE A 126 -6.75 -11.22 -7.95
N VAL A 127 -8.06 -11.40 -8.14
CA VAL A 127 -8.65 -12.12 -9.28
C VAL A 127 -9.10 -11.11 -10.33
N VAL A 128 -8.69 -11.34 -11.58
CA VAL A 128 -9.00 -10.50 -12.74
C VAL A 128 -10.02 -11.20 -13.64
N SER A 129 -11.14 -10.54 -13.88
CA SER A 129 -12.23 -11.02 -14.74
C SER A 129 -12.56 -10.00 -15.84
N SER A 130 -13.53 -10.32 -16.70
CA SER A 130 -14.07 -9.35 -17.67
C SER A 130 -14.74 -8.15 -16.99
N LYS A 131 -15.25 -8.33 -15.76
CA LYS A 131 -15.96 -7.30 -15.00
C LYS A 131 -15.04 -6.38 -14.19
N GLY A 132 -13.75 -6.67 -14.09
CA GLY A 132 -12.79 -5.89 -13.30
C GLY A 132 -11.88 -6.77 -12.42
N ALA A 133 -11.26 -6.15 -11.41
CA ALA A 133 -10.35 -6.79 -10.47
C ALA A 133 -10.96 -6.80 -9.06
N LYS A 134 -10.90 -7.96 -8.38
CA LYS A 134 -11.44 -8.12 -7.02
C LYS A 134 -10.42 -8.78 -6.11
N CYS A 135 -10.40 -8.32 -4.87
CA CYS A 135 -9.67 -8.97 -3.79
C CYS A 135 -10.49 -10.18 -3.29
N VAL A 136 -9.91 -11.39 -3.35
CA VAL A 136 -10.60 -12.66 -3.12
C VAL A 136 -9.82 -13.50 -2.11
N PRO A 137 -10.45 -13.99 -1.02
CA PRO A 137 -9.80 -14.88 -0.07
C PRO A 137 -9.58 -16.26 -0.68
N ILE A 138 -8.59 -17.00 -0.15
CA ILE A 138 -8.23 -18.34 -0.65
C ILE A 138 -9.45 -19.26 -0.83
N ARG A 139 -10.37 -19.28 0.13
CA ARG A 139 -11.57 -20.13 0.12
C ARG A 139 -12.53 -19.88 -1.06
N ASP A 140 -12.49 -18.68 -1.65
CA ASP A 140 -13.39 -18.28 -2.73
C ASP A 140 -12.73 -18.41 -4.12
N VAL A 141 -11.45 -18.81 -4.18
CA VAL A 141 -10.71 -19.03 -5.43
C VAL A 141 -11.25 -20.28 -6.14
N LYS A 142 -11.57 -20.15 -7.43
CA LYS A 142 -12.00 -21.26 -8.29
C LYS A 142 -10.91 -21.66 -9.27
N LYS A 143 -10.89 -22.95 -9.63
CA LYS A 143 -9.99 -23.47 -10.68
C LYS A 143 -10.17 -22.66 -11.96
N GLY A 144 -9.06 -22.16 -12.51
CA GLY A 144 -9.04 -21.37 -13.73
C GLY A 144 -9.14 -19.85 -13.54
N ASP A 145 -9.39 -19.36 -12.32
CA ASP A 145 -9.38 -17.92 -12.02
C ASP A 145 -8.02 -17.31 -12.38
N LYS A 146 -8.04 -16.15 -13.03
CA LYS A 146 -6.82 -15.43 -13.40
C LYS A 146 -6.36 -14.59 -12.21
N ILE A 147 -5.32 -15.04 -11.52
CA ILE A 147 -4.78 -14.40 -10.33
C ILE A 147 -3.51 -13.62 -10.68
N VAL A 148 -3.38 -12.41 -10.11
CA VAL A 148 -2.17 -11.57 -10.23
C VAL A 148 -0.99 -12.24 -9.54
N VAL A 149 0.13 -12.34 -10.26
CA VAL A 149 1.40 -12.90 -9.75
C VAL A 149 2.54 -11.90 -9.86
N GLY A 150 3.40 -11.88 -8.84
CA GLY A 150 4.43 -10.86 -8.65
C GLY A 150 3.87 -9.45 -8.48
N GLU A 151 4.76 -8.47 -8.46
CA GLU A 151 4.41 -7.07 -8.13
C GLU A 151 4.34 -6.17 -9.37
N THR A 152 4.68 -6.72 -10.53
CA THR A 152 4.69 -5.98 -11.79
C THR A 152 3.27 -5.52 -12.14
N GLY A 153 3.10 -4.22 -12.36
CA GLY A 153 1.81 -3.64 -12.73
C GLY A 153 0.84 -3.47 -11.54
N VAL A 154 1.31 -3.61 -10.31
CA VAL A 154 0.52 -3.32 -9.10
C VAL A 154 0.93 -1.96 -8.54
N LYS A 155 -0.06 -1.12 -8.19
CA LYS A 155 0.16 0.19 -7.55
C LYS A 155 -0.66 0.25 -6.27
N ILE A 156 0.01 0.41 -5.14
CA ILE A 156 -0.63 0.67 -3.86
C ILE A 156 -0.83 2.17 -3.71
N ILE A 157 -2.01 2.57 -3.25
CA ILE A 157 -2.37 3.94 -2.89
C ILE A 157 -2.52 3.97 -1.37
N PRO A 158 -1.48 4.41 -0.64
CA PRO A 158 -1.55 4.56 0.81
C PRO A 158 -2.65 5.56 1.19
N PRO A 159 -3.34 5.36 2.34
CA PRO A 159 -4.29 6.34 2.84
C PRO A 159 -3.58 7.67 3.14
N GLU A 160 -4.24 8.79 2.84
CA GLU A 160 -3.73 10.10 3.23
C GLU A 160 -3.66 10.18 4.75
N ARG A 161 -2.51 10.62 5.29
CA ARG A 161 -2.41 10.92 6.71
C ARG A 161 -3.33 12.10 7.06
N PRO A 162 -4.09 12.03 8.17
CA PRO A 162 -4.79 13.18 8.72
C PRO A 162 -3.79 14.33 8.91
N ARG A 163 -4.11 15.49 8.35
CA ARG A 163 -3.18 16.64 8.26
C ARG A 163 -3.25 17.59 9.45
N GLU A 164 -4.05 17.27 10.46
CA GLU A 164 -4.18 18.05 11.69
C GLU A 164 -3.66 17.24 12.87
N GLY A 165 -2.76 17.83 13.67
CA GLY A 165 -2.34 17.29 14.97
C GLY A 165 -0.99 16.59 15.07
N MET A 166 -0.08 16.70 14.08
CA MET A 166 1.30 16.21 14.27
C MET A 166 2.12 17.24 15.05
N ASN A 167 2.20 17.08 16.37
CA ASN A 167 3.19 17.80 17.17
C ASN A 167 4.59 17.26 16.81
N VAL A 168 5.51 18.16 16.46
CA VAL A 168 6.93 17.85 16.13
C VAL A 168 7.64 17.17 17.31
N PHE A 169 7.10 17.31 18.52
CA PHE A 169 7.56 16.70 19.74
C PHE A 169 6.33 16.31 20.59
N GLU A 170 6.20 15.04 20.94
CA GLU A 170 5.07 14.53 21.74
C GLU A 170 5.57 13.51 22.77
N PHE A 171 5.19 13.71 24.03
CA PHE A 171 5.34 12.69 25.07
C PHE A 171 4.15 11.72 25.00
N MET A 172 4.41 10.41 25.09
CA MET A 172 3.38 9.34 25.02
C MET A 172 2.65 9.19 23.66
N GLY A 173 3.29 9.60 22.56
CA GLY A 173 2.75 9.47 21.19
C GLY A 173 2.66 8.03 20.67
N SER A 174 3.09 7.02 21.43
CA SER A 174 2.92 5.61 21.06
C SER A 174 1.44 5.20 21.15
N SER A 175 0.98 4.39 20.19
CA SER A 175 -0.43 3.93 20.11
C SER A 175 -0.86 3.00 21.24
N SER A 176 0.09 2.48 22.02
CA SER A 176 -0.14 1.55 23.12
C SER A 176 0.62 2.00 24.37
N SER A 177 -0.09 2.46 25.38
CA SER A 177 0.43 2.75 26.72
C SER A 177 -0.66 2.54 27.78
N SER A 178 -0.29 1.91 28.89
CA SER A 178 -1.14 1.68 30.07
C SER A 178 -1.38 2.95 30.90
N GLU A 179 -0.56 3.98 30.71
CA GLU A 179 -0.60 5.24 31.46
C GLU A 179 -1.55 6.27 30.83
N ARG A 180 -2.30 5.89 29.79
CA ARG A 180 -3.28 6.78 29.15
C ARG A 180 -4.47 7.03 30.08
N PRO A 181 -5.04 8.24 30.08
CA PRO A 181 -6.21 8.57 30.89
C PRO A 181 -7.46 7.81 30.41
N THR A 182 -7.68 6.62 30.98
CA THR A 182 -8.72 5.67 30.59
C THR A 182 -10.14 6.24 30.70
N GLN A 183 -10.44 7.04 31.72
CA GLN A 183 -11.76 7.65 31.91
C GLN A 183 -12.14 8.63 30.78
N HIS A 184 -11.18 9.44 30.32
CA HIS A 184 -11.41 10.38 29.22
C HIS A 184 -11.64 9.64 27.89
N ILE A 185 -10.88 8.57 27.64
CA ILE A 185 -11.06 7.72 26.45
C ILE A 185 -12.42 7.02 26.51
N ALA A 186 -12.80 6.45 27.65
CA ALA A 186 -14.08 5.78 27.84
C ALA A 186 -15.26 6.73 27.59
N LYS A 187 -15.21 7.96 28.10
CA LYS A 187 -16.23 8.99 27.83
C LYS A 187 -16.35 9.30 26.34
N ARG A 188 -15.22 9.48 25.65
CA ARG A 188 -15.20 9.75 24.20
C ARG A 188 -15.78 8.58 23.39
N VAL A 189 -15.40 7.35 23.72
CA VAL A 189 -15.96 6.14 23.09
C VAL A 189 -17.47 6.06 23.32
N ALA A 190 -17.96 6.34 24.54
CA ALA A 190 -19.39 6.36 24.84
C ALA A 190 -20.15 7.42 24.02
N GLU A 191 -19.57 8.62 23.88
CA GLU A 191 -20.13 9.68 23.03
C GLU A 191 -20.16 9.28 21.55
N ASP A 192 -19.09 8.65 21.04
CA ASP A 192 -19.00 8.19 19.66
C ASP A 192 -20.01 7.06 19.36
N ILE A 193 -20.19 6.12 20.30
CA ILE A 193 -21.24 5.10 20.26
C ILE A 193 -22.62 5.75 20.18
N TYR A 194 -22.89 6.72 21.06
CA TYR A 194 -24.18 7.43 21.10
C TYR A 194 -24.46 8.18 19.78
N LYS A 195 -23.49 8.96 19.29
CA LYS A 195 -23.59 9.72 18.03
C LYS A 195 -23.77 8.79 16.83
N THR A 196 -23.00 7.71 16.75
CA THR A 196 -23.11 6.72 15.67
C THR A 196 -24.49 6.07 15.64
N LYS A 197 -25.03 5.71 16.81
CA LYS A 197 -26.39 5.16 16.92
C LYS A 197 -27.45 6.18 16.51
N LYS A 198 -27.32 7.43 16.95
CA LYS A 198 -28.24 8.53 16.58
C LYS A 198 -28.24 8.81 15.06
N ALA A 199 -27.09 8.67 14.41
CA ALA A 199 -26.93 8.84 12.96
C ALA A 199 -27.33 7.59 12.14
N GLY A 200 -27.84 6.52 12.77
CA GLY A 200 -28.23 5.29 12.08
C GLY A 200 -27.05 4.40 11.63
N GLY A 201 -25.85 4.64 12.16
CA GLY A 201 -24.66 3.84 11.88
C GLY A 201 -24.70 2.46 12.54
N LYS A 202 -23.79 1.57 12.11
CA LYS A 202 -23.63 0.23 12.68
C LYS A 202 -22.40 0.18 13.59
N ILE A 203 -22.53 -0.49 14.73
CA ILE A 203 -21.45 -0.69 15.71
C ILE A 203 -21.23 -2.20 15.84
N ILE A 204 -19.96 -2.63 15.76
CA ILE A 204 -19.57 -4.04 15.83
C ILE A 204 -18.63 -4.20 17.02
N ILE A 205 -18.92 -5.20 17.86
CA ILE A 205 -18.05 -5.58 18.98
C ILE A 205 -17.29 -6.84 18.58
N VAL A 206 -15.97 -6.82 18.74
CA VAL A 206 -15.10 -7.99 18.57
C VAL A 206 -14.49 -8.28 19.94
N GLY A 207 -15.03 -9.27 20.64
CA GLY A 207 -14.53 -9.73 21.94
C GLY A 207 -13.76 -11.04 21.81
N GLY A 208 -12.64 -11.14 22.51
CA GLY A 208 -12.03 -12.44 22.82
C GLY A 208 -12.65 -13.06 24.08
N PRO A 209 -12.48 -14.38 24.30
CA PRO A 209 -12.87 -15.05 25.55
C PRO A 209 -12.04 -14.57 26.76
#